data_AF-A0A7R9JB95-F1
#
_entry.id   AF-A0A7R9JB95-F1
#
_cell.length_a   1.000
_cell.length_b   1.000
_cell.length_c   1.000
_cell.angle_alpha   90.00
_cell.angle_beta   90.00
_cell.angle_gamma   90.00
#
_symmetry.space_group_name_H-M   'P 1'
#
loop_
_entity.id
_entity.type
_entity.pdbx_description
1 polymer ?
#
loop_
_entity_poly.entity_id
_entity_poly.type
_entity_poly.pdbx_seq_one_letter_code
_entity_poly.pdbx_strand_id
1 'polypeptide(L)'
;MLTGRASSKDYVNCNSQVGDYVLYNGLAEKSYKVLQKVSLDLPISTSSAVIHCIQAIDIKADGNAASVSVTSGGLNMNYVTLHFESQRGHGVHFNVTVRGR
;
A
#
# COMPACT_ATOMS: atom_id res chain seq x y z
N MET A 1 24.48 12.80 14.98
CA MET A 1 24.27 11.50 14.29
C MET A 1 22.87 11.56 13.70
N LEU A 2 22.73 12.06 12.46
CA LEU A 2 21.43 12.24 11.81
C LEU A 2 21.05 10.90 11.18
N THR A 3 20.14 10.16 11.81
CA THR A 3 19.53 8.96 11.23
C THR A 3 18.56 9.40 10.14
N GLY A 4 19.09 9.63 8.93
CA GLY A 4 18.27 9.75 7.74
C GLY A 4 17.53 8.43 7.55
N ARG A 5 16.22 8.43 7.81
CA ARG A 5 15.33 7.32 7.48
C ARG A 5 15.54 7.05 5.99
N ALA A 6 15.96 5.84 5.63
CA ALA A 6 16.06 5.44 4.24
C ALA A 6 14.75 5.79 3.52
N SER A 7 14.83 6.29 2.27
CA SER A 7 13.70 6.89 1.54
C SER A 7 12.48 5.94 1.53
N SER A 8 11.56 6.17 2.46
CA SER A 8 10.33 5.39 2.59
C SER A 8 9.40 5.77 1.44
N LYS A 9 8.93 4.79 0.66
CA LYS A 9 7.95 5.02 -0.42
C LYS A 9 6.53 4.68 0.04
N ASP A 10 6.20 5.19 1.22
CA ASP A 10 4.85 5.08 1.77
C ASP A 10 3.84 5.71 0.81
N TYR A 11 2.69 5.09 0.69
CA TYR A 11 1.54 5.65 0.01
C TYR A 11 0.46 5.97 1.02
N VAL A 12 0.08 7.23 1.12
CA VAL A 12 -0.99 7.68 1.99
C VAL A 12 -1.89 8.61 1.20
N ASN A 13 -3.14 8.19 1.01
CA ASN A 13 -4.18 9.02 0.44
C ASN A 13 -5.42 8.91 1.34
N CYS A 14 -5.62 9.92 2.19
CA CYS A 14 -6.63 9.88 3.24
C CYS A 14 -7.40 11.19 3.34
N ASN A 15 -8.71 11.05 3.33
CA ASN A 15 -9.69 12.06 3.72
C ASN A 15 -10.55 11.49 4.85
N SER A 16 -9.89 11.17 5.98
CA SER A 16 -10.52 10.49 7.12
C SER A 16 -11.75 11.24 7.61
N GLN A 17 -12.86 10.51 7.77
CA GLN A 17 -14.12 11.04 8.28
C GLN A 17 -14.42 10.51 9.68
N VAL A 18 -15.23 11.27 10.43
CA VAL A 18 -15.70 10.83 11.75
C VAL A 18 -16.56 9.57 11.56
N GLY A 19 -16.21 8.52 12.30
CA GLY A 19 -16.88 7.22 12.24
C GLY A 19 -16.31 6.23 11.21
N ASP A 20 -15.23 6.58 10.51
CA ASP A 20 -14.52 5.61 9.68
C ASP A 20 -13.99 4.44 10.52
N TYR A 21 -14.13 3.22 10.02
CA TYR A 21 -13.59 2.00 10.60
C TYR A 21 -12.63 1.31 9.62
N VAL A 22 -11.89 0.31 10.12
CA VAL A 22 -10.97 -0.47 9.29
C VAL A 22 -11.79 -1.39 8.39
N LEU A 23 -11.69 -1.14 7.08
CA LEU A 23 -12.32 -1.95 6.02
C LEU A 23 -11.40 -3.10 5.60
N TYR A 24 -10.09 -2.86 5.60
CA TYR A 24 -9.09 -3.86 5.30
C TYR A 24 -7.80 -3.55 6.08
N ASN A 25 -7.18 -4.60 6.61
CA ASN A 25 -5.82 -4.54 7.11
C ASN A 25 -5.11 -5.84 6.72
N GLY A 26 -3.94 -5.74 6.08
CA GLY A 26 -3.21 -6.92 5.63
C GLY A 26 -1.85 -6.58 5.03
N LEU A 27 -1.04 -7.63 4.85
CA LEU A 27 0.30 -7.51 4.30
C LEU A 27 0.27 -7.68 2.77
N ALA A 28 0.88 -6.74 2.07
CA ALA A 28 1.26 -6.89 0.67
C ALA A 28 2.73 -7.30 0.65
N GLU A 29 2.99 -8.60 0.53
CA GLU A 29 4.33 -9.15 0.56
C GLU A 29 4.62 -10.03 -0.65
N LYS A 30 5.79 -9.80 -1.26
CA LYS A 30 6.30 -10.64 -2.34
C LYS A 30 7.82 -10.67 -2.30
N SER A 31 8.38 -11.88 -2.22
CA SER A 31 9.82 -12.06 -2.20
C SER A 31 10.48 -11.55 -3.48
N TYR A 32 11.71 -11.08 -3.33
CA TYR A 32 12.51 -10.60 -4.45
C TYR A 32 12.82 -11.72 -5.45
N LYS A 33 13.20 -11.32 -6.66
CA LYS A 33 13.82 -12.20 -7.65
C LYS A 33 15.15 -11.62 -8.08
N VAL A 34 16.17 -12.47 -8.18
CA VAL A 34 17.51 -12.06 -8.59
C VAL A 34 17.45 -11.44 -9.98
N LEU A 35 18.02 -10.24 -10.12
CA LEU A 35 18.05 -9.44 -11.35
C LEU A 35 16.68 -9.15 -11.98
N GLN A 36 15.58 -9.36 -11.28
CA GLN A 36 14.23 -9.07 -11.78
C GLN A 36 13.50 -8.11 -10.86
N LYS A 37 12.51 -7.41 -11.43
CA LYS A 37 11.48 -6.73 -10.64
C LYS A 37 10.37 -7.73 -10.33
N VAL A 38 9.69 -7.53 -9.22
CA VAL A 38 8.46 -8.26 -8.90
C VAL A 38 7.33 -7.27 -8.72
N SER A 39 6.15 -7.64 -9.23
CA SER A 39 4.94 -6.86 -9.04
C SER A 39 3.88 -7.67 -8.30
N LEU A 40 3.06 -6.98 -7.52
CA LEU A 40 1.94 -7.55 -6.77
C LEU A 40 0.74 -6.63 -6.94
N ASP A 41 -0.38 -7.19 -7.38
CA ASP A 41 -1.67 -6.50 -7.38
C ASP A 41 -2.48 -6.96 -6.17
N LEU A 42 -2.99 -6.01 -5.40
CA LEU A 42 -3.85 -6.25 -4.26
C LEU A 42 -5.23 -5.62 -4.51
N PRO A 43 -6.19 -6.39 -5.03
CA PRO A 43 -7.57 -5.95 -5.14
C PRO A 43 -8.23 -6.00 -3.75
N ILE A 44 -8.83 -4.88 -3.35
CA ILE A 44 -9.59 -4.73 -2.10
C ILE A 44 -10.98 -4.25 -2.51
N SER A 45 -12.00 -4.98 -2.07
CA SER A 45 -13.39 -4.57 -2.26
C SER A 45 -14.11 -4.68 -0.93
N THR A 46 -15.07 -3.80 -0.72
CA THR A 46 -15.95 -3.78 0.43
C THR A 46 -17.38 -4.03 -0.05
N SER A 47 -18.25 -4.50 0.83
CA SER A 47 -19.65 -4.78 0.50
C SER A 47 -20.39 -3.50 0.09
N SER A 48 -20.38 -2.49 0.96
CA SER A 48 -21.11 -1.22 0.75
C SER A 48 -20.36 0.00 1.28
N ALA A 49 -19.27 -0.19 2.01
CA ALA A 49 -18.57 0.88 2.69
C ALA A 49 -17.74 1.70 1.70
N VAL A 50 -17.85 3.02 1.79
CA VAL A 50 -17.10 3.94 0.95
C VAL A 50 -15.71 4.14 1.55
N ILE A 51 -14.69 3.96 0.72
CA ILE A 51 -13.29 4.13 1.11
C ILE A 51 -12.97 5.61 1.23
N HIS A 52 -12.45 6.02 2.38
CA HIS A 52 -12.02 7.40 2.67
C HIS A 52 -10.52 7.52 2.94
N CYS A 53 -9.85 6.41 3.27
CA CYS A 53 -8.42 6.42 3.52
C CYS A 53 -7.76 5.12 3.07
N ILE A 54 -6.67 5.27 2.32
CA ILE A 54 -5.83 4.19 1.83
C ILE A 54 -4.41 4.48 2.29
N GLN A 55 -3.83 3.52 3.00
CA GLN A 55 -2.45 3.59 3.48
C GLN A 55 -1.74 2.30 3.08
N ALA A 56 -0.57 2.42 2.47
CA ALA A 56 0.39 1.35 2.32
C ALA A 56 1.72 1.85 2.88
N ILE A 57 2.10 1.31 4.04
CA ILE A 57 3.31 1.71 4.75
C ILE A 57 4.37 0.65 4.53
N ASP A 58 5.53 1.06 4.04
CA ASP A 58 6.68 0.17 3.89
C ASP A 58 7.16 -0.26 5.27
N ILE A 59 7.11 -1.56 5.54
CA ILE A 59 7.55 -2.12 6.82
C ILE A 59 9.04 -2.44 6.81
N LYS A 60 9.69 -2.36 5.65
CA LYS A 60 11.12 -2.62 5.48
C LYS A 60 11.83 -1.33 5.09
N ALA A 61 12.26 -0.57 6.10
CA ALA A 61 12.98 0.69 5.94
C ALA A 61 14.46 0.51 5.47
N ASP A 62 14.70 -0.33 4.47
CA ASP A 62 16.04 -0.60 3.90
C ASP A 62 16.39 0.34 2.73
N GLY A 63 15.48 1.25 2.36
CA GLY A 63 15.67 2.24 1.30
C GLY A 63 15.40 1.73 -0.11
N ASN A 64 14.97 0.48 -0.27
CA ASN A 64 14.67 -0.14 -1.57
C ASN A 64 13.20 -0.51 -1.72
N ALA A 65 12.34 0.33 -1.16
CA ALA A 65 10.90 0.19 -1.22
C ALA A 65 10.38 0.01 -2.66
N ALA A 66 9.40 -0.88 -2.81
CA ALA A 66 8.58 -0.93 -4.02
C ALA A 66 7.80 0.38 -4.18
N SER A 67 7.49 0.77 -5.41
CA SER A 67 6.52 1.84 -5.65
C SER A 67 5.11 1.32 -5.49
N VAL A 68 4.22 2.15 -4.95
CA VAL A 68 2.80 1.84 -4.82
C VAL A 68 1.99 2.81 -5.69
N SER A 69 1.02 2.28 -6.42
CA SER A 69 0.05 3.06 -7.19
C SER A 69 -1.35 2.46 -7.10
N VAL A 70 -2.36 3.30 -7.31
CA VAL A 70 -3.75 2.83 -7.50
C VAL A 70 -3.95 2.62 -8.99
N THR A 71 -4.35 1.41 -9.39
CA THR A 71 -4.63 1.08 -10.81
C THR A 71 -6.11 1.03 -11.13
N SER A 72 -6.96 0.88 -10.12
CA SER A 72 -8.42 0.88 -10.26
C SER A 72 -9.11 1.24 -8.95
N GLY A 73 -10.31 1.81 -9.02
CA GLY A 73 -11.08 2.24 -7.84
C GLY A 73 -10.43 3.41 -7.09
N GLY A 74 -10.61 3.45 -5.77
CA GLY A 74 -9.94 4.42 -4.90
C GLY A 74 -10.85 5.07 -3.86
N LEU A 75 -10.53 6.31 -3.50
CA LEU A 75 -11.35 7.09 -2.57
C LEU A 75 -12.74 7.36 -3.15
N ASN A 76 -13.73 7.44 -2.27
CA ASN A 76 -15.15 7.63 -2.58
C ASN A 76 -15.77 6.47 -3.40
N MET A 77 -15.07 5.33 -3.49
CA MET A 77 -15.57 4.07 -4.06
C MET A 77 -15.54 2.97 -3.00
N ASN A 78 -16.21 1.86 -3.26
CA ASN A 78 -16.22 0.68 -2.38
C ASN A 78 -15.16 -0.36 -2.79
N TYR A 79 -14.24 -0.02 -3.70
CA TYR A 79 -13.15 -0.89 -4.10
C TYR A 79 -11.92 -0.09 -4.50
N VAL A 80 -10.75 -0.73 -4.40
CA VAL A 80 -9.46 -0.20 -4.85
C VAL A 80 -8.56 -1.37 -5.23
N THR A 81 -7.75 -1.20 -6.27
CA THR A 81 -6.63 -2.10 -6.58
C THR A 81 -5.33 -1.35 -6.40
N LEU A 82 -4.48 -1.85 -5.50
CA LEU A 82 -3.13 -1.34 -5.29
C LEU A 82 -2.13 -2.17 -6.07
N HIS A 83 -1.34 -1.52 -6.90
CA HIS A 83 -0.22 -2.11 -7.60
C HIS A 83 1.08 -1.77 -6.88
N PHE A 84 1.86 -2.80 -6.60
CA PHE A 84 3.19 -2.69 -6.02
C PHE A 84 4.20 -3.15 -7.06
N GLU A 85 5.25 -2.36 -7.31
CA GLU A 85 6.35 -2.74 -8.20
C GLU A 85 7.70 -2.53 -7.50
N SER A 86 8.46 -3.61 -7.32
CA SER A 86 9.77 -3.55 -6.69
C SER A 86 10.85 -2.98 -7.60
N GLN A 87 11.94 -2.50 -6.99
CA GLN A 87 13.19 -2.29 -7.71
C GLN A 87 13.85 -3.64 -8.03
N ARG A 88 14.71 -3.66 -9.05
CA ARG A 88 15.38 -4.88 -9.50
C ARG A 88 16.16 -5.52 -8.35
N GLY A 89 15.92 -6.79 -8.06
CA GLY A 89 16.59 -7.50 -6.96
C GLY A 89 15.98 -7.29 -5.58
N HIS A 90 14.85 -6.58 -5.48
CA HIS A 90 14.14 -6.31 -4.23
C HIS A 90 12.71 -6.89 -4.25
N GLY A 91 12.14 -7.02 -3.06
CA GLY A 91 10.78 -7.52 -2.84
C GLY A 91 9.77 -6.40 -2.62
N VAL A 92 8.54 -6.78 -2.30
CA VAL A 92 7.46 -5.89 -1.85
C VAL A 92 7.19 -6.25 -0.38
N HIS A 93 7.16 -5.26 0.51
CA HIS A 93 6.87 -5.47 1.94
C HIS A 93 6.09 -4.28 2.50
N PHE A 94 4.76 -4.32 2.41
CA PHE A 94 3.90 -3.23 2.87
C PHE A 94 2.83 -3.72 3.84
N ASN A 95 2.57 -2.92 4.87
CA ASN A 95 1.35 -3.04 5.65
C ASN A 95 0.29 -2.12 5.03
N VAL A 96 -0.78 -2.72 4.53
CA VAL A 96 -1.87 -2.02 3.85
C VAL A 96 -3.04 -1.88 4.80
N THR A 97 -3.54 -0.66 4.97
CA THR A 97 -4.74 -0.37 5.74
C THR A 97 -5.69 0.50 4.92
N VAL A 98 -6.93 0.05 4.79
CA VAL A 98 -8.02 0.80 4.15
C VAL A 98 -9.09 1.10 5.20
N ARG A 99 -9.56 2.34 5.24
CA ARG A 99 -10.61 2.81 6.15
C ARG A 99 -11.71 3.55 5.40
N GLY A 100 -12.88 3.56 6.00
CA GLY A 100 -14.07 4.21 5.47
C GLY A 100 -15.32 3.78 6.22
N ARG A 101 -16.50 3.99 5.63
CA ARG A 101 -17.78 3.66 6.28
C ARG A 101 -18.90 3.34 5.31
#